data_AF-A0AB34KDI3-F1
#
_entry.id   AF-A0AB34KDI3-F1
#
_cell.length_a   1.000
_cell.length_b   1.000
_cell.length_c   1.000
_cell.angle_alpha   90.00
_cell.angle_beta   90.00
_cell.angle_gamma   90.00
#
_symmetry.space_group_name_H-M   'P 1'
#
loop_
_entity.id
_entity.type
_entity.pdbx_description
1 polymer ?
#
loop_
_entity_poly.entity_id
_entity_poly.type
_entity_poly.pdbx_seq_one_letter_code
_entity_poly.pdbx_strand_id
1 'polypeptide(L)'
;MPRLPVVRDCTIVRKLPYDTTYREGPCLGAVLRLNRQARSDFLTQALVPAMRCAFDLADPGQREAMLVSVASAISSVLFWTITLFIHVTSSPSLVCFSLSTFLDVASTFVVVFRFIRKDSLAPTAENAILELRTTVIVSWSFVVLALVSISFSAYALCAGSKPRWSELQVETWLSIPALAIYLVIGMLQLQIGCRLRLNSLTKDGILSVFSSAAGVIELMGATSDIFSTTKHQYEAAWWLDPLLSISLSLAMCLYGCHSLAEEAKLGAKWWSLHFWTRSTNPVSVSRNVPEAIEKGQAKGEATSLAANSRK
;
A
#
# COMPACT_ATOMS: atom_id res chain seq x y z
N MET A 1 -36.79 48.64 -2.33
CA MET A 1 -36.42 47.25 -2.01
C MET A 1 -35.28 46.83 -2.93
N PRO A 2 -34.04 46.69 -2.43
CA PRO A 2 -32.92 46.26 -3.26
C PRO A 2 -32.99 44.74 -3.49
N ARG A 3 -32.82 44.32 -4.75
CA ARG A 3 -32.82 42.93 -5.17
C ARG A 3 -31.54 42.24 -4.69
N LEU A 4 -31.68 41.11 -4.00
CA LEU A 4 -30.58 40.21 -3.65
C LEU A 4 -29.96 39.62 -4.92
N PRO A 5 -28.62 39.52 -5.03
CA PRO A 5 -27.99 38.84 -6.14
C PRO A 5 -28.14 37.32 -6.00
N VAL A 6 -28.50 36.71 -7.13
CA VAL A 6 -28.58 35.27 -7.36
C VAL A 6 -27.19 34.65 -7.16
N VAL A 7 -27.08 33.73 -6.20
CA VAL A 7 -25.90 32.87 -6.01
C VAL A 7 -25.83 31.92 -7.20
N ARG A 8 -24.86 32.14 -8.09
CA ARG A 8 -24.53 31.18 -9.15
C ARG A 8 -23.71 30.03 -8.58
N ASP A 9 -24.04 28.84 -9.02
CA ASP A 9 -23.39 27.57 -8.72
C ASP A 9 -21.86 27.66 -8.77
N CYS A 10 -21.24 27.36 -7.63
CA CYS A 10 -19.80 27.20 -7.49
C CYS A 10 -19.46 25.71 -7.55
N THR A 11 -19.59 25.12 -8.75
CA THR A 11 -19.04 23.80 -9.06
C THR A 11 -17.53 23.96 -9.30
N ILE A 12 -16.78 24.31 -8.25
CA ILE A 12 -15.31 24.24 -8.28
C ILE A 12 -14.95 22.80 -7.94
N VAL A 13 -15.03 21.94 -8.97
CA VAL A 13 -14.19 20.75 -9.06
C VAL A 13 -12.76 21.27 -9.00
N ARG A 14 -12.10 21.12 -7.85
CA ARG A 14 -10.67 21.40 -7.72
C ARG A 14 -9.93 20.52 -8.74
N LYS A 15 -9.56 21.12 -9.87
CA LYS A 15 -8.27 20.84 -10.48
C LYS A 15 -7.24 21.29 -9.46
N LEU A 16 -6.74 20.35 -8.65
CA LEU A 16 -5.41 20.49 -8.05
C LEU A 16 -4.47 20.90 -9.20
N PRO A 17 -3.63 21.94 -9.07
CA PRO A 17 -2.54 22.17 -9.99
C PRO A 17 -1.49 21.09 -9.68
N TYR A 18 -1.77 19.86 -10.10
CA TYR A 18 -0.72 18.92 -10.41
C TYR A 18 -0.21 19.36 -11.77
N ASP A 19 0.93 20.03 -11.76
CA ASP A 19 1.68 20.38 -12.95
C ASP A 19 1.99 19.06 -13.70
N THR A 20 1.21 18.75 -14.72
CA THR A 20 1.35 17.57 -15.59
C THR A 20 2.52 17.72 -16.56
N THR A 21 3.63 18.30 -16.11
CA THR A 21 4.89 18.34 -16.85
C THR A 21 5.83 17.23 -16.41
N TYR A 22 5.30 16.03 -16.13
CA TYR A 22 6.08 14.81 -16.30
C TYR A 22 6.10 14.49 -17.79
N ARG A 23 7.12 15.04 -18.47
CA ARG A 23 7.40 14.82 -19.88
C ARG A 23 7.74 13.33 -20.06
N GLU A 24 6.76 12.53 -20.44
CA GLU A 24 6.98 11.15 -20.88
C GLU A 24 8.02 11.16 -22.00
N GLY A 25 9.20 10.59 -21.75
CA GLY A 25 10.21 10.40 -22.76
C GLY A 25 9.68 9.47 -23.86
N PRO A 26 9.88 9.78 -25.16
CA PRO A 26 9.26 9.07 -26.28
C PRO A 26 9.71 7.62 -26.50
N CYS A 27 10.51 7.02 -25.60
CA CYS A 27 11.10 5.70 -25.80
C CYS A 27 10.48 4.56 -24.97
N LEU A 28 9.72 4.86 -23.90
CA LEU A 28 9.16 3.79 -23.04
C LEU A 28 7.77 3.28 -23.50
N GLY A 29 7.06 4.09 -24.30
CA GLY A 29 5.70 3.78 -24.75
C GLY A 29 5.60 2.69 -25.82
N ALA A 30 6.68 2.40 -26.55
CA ALA A 30 6.69 1.38 -27.60
C ALA A 30 7.00 -0.03 -27.07
N VAL A 31 7.89 -0.14 -26.08
CA VAL A 31 8.29 -1.43 -25.48
C VAL A 31 7.18 -2.00 -24.58
N LEU A 32 6.41 -1.15 -23.90
CA LEU A 32 5.27 -1.58 -23.09
C LEU A 32 4.04 -2.00 -23.92
N ARG A 33 3.94 -1.59 -25.20
CA ARG A 33 2.83 -2.01 -26.07
C ARG A 33 3.04 -3.40 -26.67
N LEU A 34 4.29 -3.78 -26.98
CA LEU A 34 4.57 -5.09 -27.58
C LEU A 34 4.54 -6.24 -26.57
N ASN A 35 4.84 -5.99 -25.29
CA ASN A 35 4.81 -7.05 -24.26
C ASN A 35 3.41 -7.26 -23.63
N ARG A 36 2.43 -6.37 -23.93
CA ARG A 36 1.04 -6.50 -23.45
C ARG A 36 0.20 -7.45 -24.28
N GLN A 37 0.55 -7.63 -25.55
CA GLN A 37 -0.24 -8.40 -26.52
C GLN A 37 0.05 -9.90 -26.47
N ALA A 38 1.24 -10.33 -26.02
CA ALA A 38 1.64 -11.75 -26.06
C ALA A 38 1.35 -12.53 -24.76
N ARG A 39 1.02 -11.84 -23.66
CA ARG A 39 0.80 -12.47 -22.34
C ARG A 39 -0.68 -12.61 -21.97
N SER A 40 -1.59 -12.04 -22.76
CA SER A 40 -3.05 -12.06 -22.51
C SER A 40 -3.75 -13.33 -22.95
N ASP A 41 -3.12 -14.19 -23.75
CA ASP A 41 -3.91 -15.21 -24.45
C ASP A 41 -3.90 -16.57 -23.72
N PHE A 42 -2.92 -16.83 -22.86
CA PHE A 42 -2.77 -18.14 -22.21
C PHE A 42 -3.44 -18.25 -20.83
N LEU A 43 -3.55 -17.15 -20.07
CA LEU A 43 -4.19 -17.16 -18.75
C LEU A 43 -5.71 -16.88 -18.80
N THR A 44 -6.24 -16.49 -19.96
CA THR A 44 -7.57 -15.86 -20.07
C THR A 44 -8.66 -16.82 -20.55
N GLN A 45 -8.34 -18.03 -21.00
CA GLN A 45 -9.32 -18.88 -21.69
C GLN A 45 -10.06 -19.92 -20.83
N ALA A 46 -9.62 -20.23 -19.61
CA ALA A 46 -10.29 -21.27 -18.79
C ALA A 46 -11.02 -20.76 -17.53
N LEU A 47 -10.55 -19.68 -16.89
CA LEU A 47 -11.09 -19.20 -15.59
C LEU A 47 -12.00 -17.96 -15.70
N VAL A 48 -12.07 -17.35 -16.88
CA VAL A 48 -12.57 -15.98 -17.05
C VAL A 48 -14.08 -15.83 -17.32
N PRO A 49 -14.80 -16.77 -17.97
CA PRO A 49 -16.20 -16.51 -18.34
C PRO A 49 -17.15 -16.35 -17.14
N ALA A 50 -16.87 -17.02 -16.01
CA ALA A 50 -17.73 -16.95 -14.82
C ALA A 50 -17.48 -15.70 -13.95
N MET A 51 -16.27 -15.13 -13.96
CA MET A 51 -15.95 -13.89 -13.25
C MET A 51 -16.24 -12.60 -14.03
N ARG A 52 -16.44 -12.68 -15.36
CA ARG A 52 -16.65 -11.51 -16.23
C ARG A 52 -17.97 -10.76 -16.03
N CYS A 53 -18.98 -11.36 -15.40
CA CYS A 53 -20.27 -10.68 -15.22
C CYS A 53 -20.34 -9.76 -13.99
N ALA A 54 -19.32 -9.71 -13.13
CA ALA A 54 -19.39 -8.94 -11.88
C ALA A 54 -18.17 -8.06 -11.56
N PHE A 55 -17.07 -8.14 -12.33
CA PHE A 55 -15.83 -7.46 -12.01
C PHE A 55 -15.26 -6.74 -13.25
N ASP A 56 -15.51 -5.43 -13.34
CA ASP A 56 -14.96 -4.59 -14.41
C ASP A 56 -13.62 -3.97 -13.99
N LEU A 57 -12.53 -4.50 -14.54
CA LEU A 57 -11.17 -3.97 -14.32
C LEU A 57 -10.83 -2.77 -15.21
N ALA A 58 -11.63 -2.50 -16.25
CA ALA A 58 -11.40 -1.40 -17.18
C ALA A 58 -11.88 -0.08 -16.57
N ASP A 59 -13.04 -0.10 -15.89
CA ASP A 59 -13.61 1.03 -15.16
C ASP A 59 -14.01 0.62 -13.73
N PRO A 60 -13.03 0.40 -12.83
CA PRO A 60 -13.31 -0.09 -11.49
C PRO A 60 -14.05 0.98 -10.68
N GLY A 61 -15.18 0.61 -10.09
CA GLY A 61 -15.93 1.45 -9.18
C GLY A 61 -15.63 1.17 -7.71
N GLN A 62 -16.49 1.70 -6.83
CA GLN A 62 -16.39 1.49 -5.39
C GLN A 62 -16.57 0.02 -5.00
N ARG A 63 -17.42 -0.71 -5.72
CA ARG A 63 -17.75 -2.10 -5.40
C ARG A 63 -16.55 -3.01 -5.60
N GLU A 64 -15.82 -2.80 -6.69
CA GLU A 64 -14.62 -3.55 -7.05
C GLU A 64 -13.51 -3.27 -6.03
N ALA A 65 -13.29 -2.00 -5.68
CA ALA A 65 -12.34 -1.60 -4.64
C ALA A 65 -12.68 -2.23 -3.27
N MET A 66 -13.97 -2.23 -2.88
CA MET A 66 -14.44 -2.84 -1.65
C MET A 66 -14.26 -4.36 -1.68
N LEU A 67 -14.63 -5.03 -2.78
CA LEU A 67 -14.52 -6.48 -2.94
C LEU A 67 -13.07 -6.95 -2.82
N VAL A 68 -12.14 -6.29 -3.51
CA VAL A 68 -10.70 -6.63 -3.44
C VAL A 68 -10.15 -6.37 -2.05
N SER A 69 -10.54 -5.26 -1.40
CA SER A 69 -10.10 -4.97 -0.03
C SER A 69 -10.64 -5.99 0.99
N VAL A 70 -11.89 -6.44 0.82
CA VAL A 70 -12.48 -7.49 1.68
C VAL A 70 -11.82 -8.84 1.42
N ALA A 71 -11.53 -9.19 0.16
CA ALA A 71 -10.78 -10.40 -0.17
C ALA A 71 -9.37 -10.39 0.45
N SER A 72 -8.69 -9.23 0.41
CA SER A 72 -7.42 -9.01 1.11
C SER A 72 -7.55 -9.21 2.62
N ALA A 73 -8.59 -8.65 3.25
CA ALA A 73 -8.82 -8.80 4.68
C ALA A 73 -9.08 -10.26 5.08
N ILE A 74 -9.92 -10.98 4.32
CA ILE A 74 -10.26 -12.39 4.59
C ILE A 74 -9.01 -13.26 4.45
N SER A 75 -8.24 -13.09 3.38
CA SER A 75 -6.99 -13.85 3.19
C SER A 75 -5.98 -13.57 4.29
N SER A 76 -5.81 -12.30 4.68
CA SER A 76 -4.92 -11.91 5.76
C SER A 76 -5.33 -12.51 7.10
N VAL A 77 -6.64 -12.49 7.43
CA VAL A 77 -7.16 -13.11 8.66
C VAL A 77 -6.97 -14.62 8.63
N LEU A 78 -7.19 -15.27 7.49
CA LEU A 78 -6.99 -16.72 7.33
C LEU A 78 -5.52 -17.09 7.57
N PHE A 79 -4.58 -16.43 6.92
CA PHE A 79 -3.15 -16.68 7.15
C PHE A 79 -2.71 -16.34 8.57
N TRP A 80 -3.18 -15.22 9.13
CA TRP A 80 -2.89 -14.85 10.51
C TRP A 80 -3.37 -15.92 11.52
N THR A 81 -4.60 -16.41 11.35
CA THR A 81 -5.15 -17.45 12.25
C THR A 81 -4.41 -18.78 12.14
N ILE A 82 -4.07 -19.22 10.92
CA ILE A 82 -3.27 -20.44 10.69
C ILE A 82 -1.89 -20.29 11.34
N THR A 83 -1.20 -19.17 11.11
CA THR A 83 0.15 -18.94 11.64
C THR A 83 0.18 -18.83 13.14
N LEU A 84 -0.81 -18.14 13.73
CA LEU A 84 -0.98 -18.03 15.17
C LEU A 84 -1.22 -19.41 15.80
N PHE A 85 -2.04 -20.25 15.16
CA PHE A 85 -2.29 -21.61 15.64
C PHE A 85 -1.03 -22.48 15.61
N ILE A 86 -0.24 -22.43 14.53
CA ILE A 86 1.02 -23.17 14.42
C ILE A 86 2.05 -22.64 15.42
N HIS A 87 2.12 -21.32 15.60
CA HIS A 87 3.02 -20.69 16.56
C HIS A 87 2.77 -21.18 17.99
N VAL A 88 1.51 -21.20 18.42
CA VAL A 88 1.12 -21.63 19.78
C VAL A 88 1.40 -23.12 20.02
N THR A 89 1.33 -23.95 18.98
CA THR A 89 1.42 -25.42 19.11
C THR A 89 2.83 -25.97 18.91
N SER A 90 3.63 -25.38 18.03
CA SER A 90 4.80 -26.09 17.47
C SER A 90 6.10 -25.28 17.52
N SER A 91 6.07 -24.01 17.13
CA SER A 91 7.31 -23.30 16.77
C SER A 91 7.28 -21.81 17.13
N PRO A 92 8.17 -21.35 18.04
CA PRO A 92 8.33 -19.93 18.36
C PRO A 92 8.99 -19.12 17.23
N SER A 93 9.58 -19.76 16.21
CA SER A 93 10.17 -19.08 15.04
C SER A 93 9.13 -18.29 14.24
N LEU A 94 7.87 -18.74 14.24
CA LEU A 94 6.78 -18.16 13.46
C LEU A 94 6.18 -16.86 14.05
N VAL A 95 6.69 -16.38 15.19
CA VAL A 95 6.19 -15.13 15.82
C VAL A 95 6.27 -13.95 14.86
N CYS A 96 7.39 -13.81 14.14
CA CYS A 96 7.59 -12.68 13.24
C CYS A 96 6.55 -12.69 12.10
N PHE A 97 6.30 -13.87 11.52
CA PHE A 97 5.33 -14.05 10.44
C PHE A 97 3.87 -13.87 10.91
N SER A 98 3.55 -14.32 12.13
CA SER A 98 2.24 -14.07 12.73
C SER A 98 2.03 -12.58 13.03
N LEU A 99 3.05 -11.89 13.52
CA LEU A 99 2.98 -10.45 13.81
C LEU A 99 2.90 -9.61 12.52
N SER A 100 3.59 -10.02 11.45
CA SER A 100 3.50 -9.32 10.16
C SER A 100 2.11 -9.47 9.56
N THR A 101 1.56 -10.68 9.52
CA THR A 101 0.19 -10.93 9.03
C THR A 101 -0.86 -10.24 9.89
N PHE A 102 -0.67 -10.11 11.21
CA PHE A 102 -1.55 -9.32 12.06
C PHE A 102 -1.56 -7.82 11.68
N LEU A 103 -0.39 -7.25 11.41
CA LEU A 103 -0.28 -5.85 11.01
C LEU A 103 -0.88 -5.61 9.62
N ASP A 104 -0.75 -6.55 8.69
CA ASP A 104 -1.43 -6.54 7.39
C ASP A 104 -2.95 -6.59 7.56
N VAL A 105 -3.47 -7.46 8.45
CA VAL A 105 -4.89 -7.49 8.82
C VAL A 105 -5.33 -6.12 9.32
N ALA A 106 -4.61 -5.53 10.27
CA ALA A 106 -4.94 -4.24 10.85
C ALA A 106 -4.97 -3.11 9.81
N SER A 107 -3.99 -3.06 8.89
CA SER A 107 -3.97 -2.04 7.83
C SER A 107 -5.11 -2.22 6.84
N THR A 108 -5.39 -3.44 6.41
CA THR A 108 -6.46 -3.71 5.45
C THR A 108 -7.85 -3.45 6.06
N PHE A 109 -8.06 -3.72 7.36
CA PHE A 109 -9.32 -3.36 8.03
C PHE A 109 -9.59 -1.85 8.00
N VAL A 110 -8.55 -1.02 8.15
CA VAL A 110 -8.67 0.44 8.06
C VAL A 110 -9.10 0.88 6.66
N VAL A 111 -8.57 0.23 5.62
CA VAL A 111 -8.98 0.47 4.23
C VAL A 111 -10.40 -0.02 3.96
N VAL A 112 -10.79 -1.20 4.44
CA VAL A 112 -12.17 -1.72 4.31
C VAL A 112 -13.16 -0.79 5.01
N PHE A 113 -12.86 -0.35 6.22
CA PHE A 113 -13.73 0.55 7.00
C PHE A 113 -14.02 1.85 6.26
N ARG A 114 -13.05 2.37 5.50
CA ARG A 114 -13.24 3.52 4.62
C ARG A 114 -14.31 3.28 3.55
N PHE A 115 -14.32 2.11 2.91
CA PHE A 115 -15.22 1.79 1.79
C PHE A 115 -16.64 1.41 2.21
N ILE A 116 -16.90 1.13 3.49
CA ILE A 116 -18.24 0.83 4.02
C ILE A 116 -19.23 2.00 3.80
N ARG A 117 -18.74 3.23 3.69
CA ARG A 117 -19.59 4.41 3.46
C ARG A 117 -20.07 4.48 2.01
N LYS A 118 -21.38 4.67 1.81
CA LYS A 118 -22.03 4.69 0.48
C LYS A 118 -21.46 5.72 -0.49
N ASP A 119 -20.89 6.83 0.02
CA ASP A 119 -20.34 7.91 -0.80
C ASP A 119 -18.82 8.01 -0.70
N SER A 120 -18.10 6.91 -0.44
CA SER A 120 -16.65 6.93 -0.16
C SER A 120 -15.78 7.51 -1.29
N LEU A 121 -16.27 7.48 -2.54
CA LEU A 121 -15.61 8.06 -3.71
C LEU A 121 -16.04 9.49 -4.04
N ALA A 122 -17.08 10.01 -3.39
CA ALA A 122 -17.54 11.37 -3.66
C ALA A 122 -16.45 12.39 -3.26
N PRO A 123 -16.22 13.45 -4.04
CA PRO A 123 -15.19 14.46 -3.79
C PRO A 123 -15.58 15.43 -2.66
N THR A 124 -15.90 14.87 -1.48
CA THR A 124 -16.25 15.63 -0.28
C THR A 124 -15.00 15.90 0.56
N ALA A 125 -15.00 17.02 1.29
CA ALA A 125 -13.90 17.35 2.20
C ALA A 125 -13.72 16.29 3.31
N GLU A 126 -14.81 15.66 3.74
CA GLU A 126 -14.78 14.58 4.72
C GLU A 126 -14.05 13.34 4.18
N ASN A 127 -14.37 12.90 2.97
CA ASN A 127 -13.69 11.76 2.35
C ASN A 127 -12.20 12.03 2.11
N ALA A 128 -11.83 13.26 1.78
CA ALA A 128 -10.42 13.65 1.64
C ALA A 128 -9.65 13.55 2.97
N ILE A 129 -10.27 13.95 4.09
CA ILE A 129 -9.66 13.82 5.43
C ILE A 129 -9.55 12.35 5.84
N LEU A 130 -10.59 11.56 5.58
CA LEU A 130 -10.57 10.12 5.86
C LEU A 130 -9.52 9.40 5.02
N GLU A 131 -9.38 9.75 3.75
CA GLU A 131 -8.35 9.20 2.89
C GLU A 131 -6.97 9.51 3.46
N LEU A 132 -6.70 10.77 3.78
CA LEU A 132 -5.44 11.20 4.38
C LEU A 132 -5.11 10.44 5.67
N ARG A 133 -6.08 10.25 6.57
CA ARG A 133 -5.90 9.47 7.81
C ARG A 133 -5.59 8.00 7.53
N THR A 134 -6.34 7.39 6.62
CA THR A 134 -6.14 5.99 6.20
C THR A 134 -4.74 5.82 5.62
N THR A 135 -4.34 6.72 4.72
CA THR A 135 -3.01 6.76 4.10
C THR A 135 -1.88 6.90 5.13
N VAL A 136 -2.04 7.76 6.13
CA VAL A 136 -1.06 7.90 7.23
C VAL A 136 -0.96 6.62 8.06
N ILE A 137 -2.09 6.01 8.42
CA ILE A 137 -2.10 4.74 9.19
C ILE A 137 -1.38 3.64 8.42
N VAL A 138 -1.72 3.44 7.14
CA VAL A 138 -1.06 2.43 6.29
C VAL A 138 0.45 2.72 6.16
N SER A 139 0.84 3.99 6.03
CA SER A 139 2.26 4.37 5.99
C SER A 139 3.00 4.07 7.29
N TRP A 140 2.33 4.21 8.43
CA TRP A 140 2.87 3.78 9.73
C TRP A 140 3.02 2.26 9.81
N SER A 141 2.08 1.49 9.26
CA SER A 141 2.19 0.02 9.20
C SER A 141 3.47 -0.42 8.49
N PHE A 142 3.87 0.22 7.38
CA PHE A 142 5.15 -0.06 6.71
C PHE A 142 6.35 0.11 7.65
N VAL A 143 6.39 1.21 8.41
CA VAL A 143 7.50 1.51 9.32
C VAL A 143 7.53 0.51 10.47
N VAL A 144 6.38 0.21 11.08
CA VAL A 144 6.29 -0.74 12.20
C VAL A 144 6.68 -2.15 11.73
N LEU A 145 6.14 -2.61 10.60
CA LEU A 145 6.49 -3.90 10.00
C LEU A 145 7.98 -4.02 9.73
N ALA A 146 8.57 -2.98 9.14
CA ALA A 146 10.00 -2.97 8.85
C ALA A 146 10.86 -3.04 10.12
N LEU A 147 10.53 -2.28 11.16
CA LEU A 147 11.28 -2.29 12.42
C LEU A 147 11.19 -3.64 13.12
N VAL A 148 9.99 -4.24 13.15
CA VAL A 148 9.77 -5.58 13.69
C VAL A 148 10.60 -6.60 12.92
N SER A 149 10.50 -6.61 11.59
CA SER A 149 11.21 -7.58 10.76
C SER A 149 12.74 -7.43 10.84
N ILE A 150 13.27 -6.20 10.81
CA ILE A 150 14.70 -5.94 11.04
C ILE A 150 15.15 -6.49 12.40
N SER A 151 14.35 -6.29 13.44
CA SER A 151 14.70 -6.75 14.79
C SER A 151 14.77 -8.28 14.87
N PHE A 152 13.80 -9.00 14.30
CA PHE A 152 13.78 -10.45 14.28
C PHE A 152 14.89 -11.04 13.38
N SER A 153 15.10 -10.49 12.18
CA SER A 153 16.16 -10.96 11.28
C SER A 153 17.56 -10.66 11.83
N ALA A 154 17.78 -9.51 12.46
CA ALA A 154 19.04 -9.20 13.13
C ALA A 154 19.28 -10.12 14.33
N TYR A 155 18.24 -10.42 15.11
CA TYR A 155 18.34 -11.39 16.19
C TYR A 155 18.70 -12.78 15.68
N ALA A 156 18.04 -13.27 14.62
CA ALA A 156 18.35 -14.56 14.00
C ALA A 156 19.81 -14.65 13.51
N LEU A 157 20.31 -13.57 12.90
CA LEU A 157 21.70 -13.47 12.43
C LEU A 157 22.70 -13.51 13.60
N CYS A 158 22.45 -12.74 14.67
CA CYS A 158 23.31 -12.68 15.85
C CYS A 158 23.29 -13.97 16.68
N ALA A 159 22.12 -14.62 16.77
CA ALA A 159 21.95 -15.86 17.52
C ALA A 159 22.56 -17.07 16.81
N GLY A 160 22.82 -16.97 15.49
CA GLY A 160 23.26 -18.10 14.68
C GLY A 160 22.25 -19.25 14.67
N SER A 161 20.97 -18.94 14.85
CA SER A 161 19.90 -19.94 14.97
C SER A 161 19.66 -20.60 13.62
N LYS A 162 20.04 -21.88 13.50
CA LYS A 162 19.74 -22.69 12.32
C LYS A 162 18.31 -23.21 12.42
N PRO A 163 17.45 -22.96 11.43
CA PRO A 163 16.07 -23.44 11.48
C PRO A 163 16.02 -24.97 11.45
N ARG A 164 15.04 -25.56 12.14
CA ARG A 164 14.86 -27.02 12.10
C ARG A 164 14.19 -27.42 10.79
N TRP A 165 14.54 -28.60 10.29
CA TRP A 165 13.96 -29.16 9.06
C TRP A 165 12.43 -29.21 9.05
N SER A 166 11.81 -29.55 10.19
CA SER A 166 10.35 -29.58 10.31
C SER A 166 9.72 -28.19 10.24
N GLU A 167 10.43 -27.16 10.72
CA GLU A 167 9.95 -25.76 10.70
C GLU A 167 9.99 -25.22 9.28
N LEU A 168 11.12 -25.43 8.58
CA LEU A 168 11.32 -25.09 7.17
C LEU A 168 10.25 -25.67 6.25
N GLN A 169 9.83 -26.91 6.48
CA GLN A 169 8.79 -27.55 5.67
C GLN A 169 7.44 -26.83 5.85
N VAL A 170 7.05 -26.54 7.08
CA VAL A 170 5.77 -25.87 7.38
C VAL A 170 5.76 -24.45 6.81
N GLU A 171 6.86 -23.71 6.99
CA GLU A 171 7.09 -22.38 6.42
C GLU A 171 6.95 -22.42 4.89
N THR A 172 7.68 -23.32 4.22
CA THR A 172 7.61 -23.49 2.75
C THR A 172 6.19 -23.78 2.26
N TRP A 173 5.47 -24.72 2.89
CA TRP A 173 4.12 -25.10 2.47
C TRP A 173 3.10 -23.98 2.66
N LEU A 174 3.29 -23.11 3.66
CA LEU A 174 2.41 -21.99 3.92
C LEU A 174 2.72 -20.78 3.02
N SER A 175 4.00 -20.57 2.72
CA SER A 175 4.48 -19.40 1.97
C SER A 175 4.17 -19.48 0.48
N ILE A 176 4.10 -20.67 -0.13
CA ILE A 176 3.70 -20.82 -1.55
C ILE A 176 2.29 -20.26 -1.84
N PRO A 177 1.21 -20.70 -1.15
CA PRO A 177 -0.12 -20.16 -1.41
C PRO A 177 -0.26 -18.70 -0.96
N ALA A 178 0.37 -18.30 0.14
CA ALA A 178 0.37 -16.92 0.62
C ALA A 178 0.99 -15.97 -0.41
N LEU A 179 2.16 -16.33 -0.95
CA LEU A 179 2.86 -15.59 -2.01
C LEU A 179 1.94 -15.31 -3.20
N ALA A 180 1.28 -16.35 -3.71
CA ALA A 180 0.42 -16.25 -4.88
C ALA A 180 -0.80 -15.36 -4.61
N ILE A 181 -1.45 -15.54 -3.45
CA ILE A 181 -2.65 -14.78 -3.06
C ILE A 181 -2.32 -13.31 -2.86
N TYR A 182 -1.29 -12.99 -2.05
CA TYR A 182 -0.89 -11.60 -1.80
C TYR A 182 -0.39 -10.89 -3.06
N LEU A 183 0.31 -11.60 -3.97
CA LEU A 183 0.72 -11.01 -5.23
C LEU A 183 -0.48 -10.61 -6.10
N VAL A 184 -1.44 -11.53 -6.27
CA VAL A 184 -2.63 -11.27 -7.10
C VAL A 184 -3.46 -10.16 -6.51
N ILE A 185 -3.76 -10.22 -5.20
CA ILE A 185 -4.53 -9.20 -4.50
C ILE A 185 -3.81 -7.85 -4.54
N GLY A 186 -2.52 -7.81 -4.21
CA GLY A 186 -1.72 -6.58 -4.20
C GLY A 186 -1.67 -5.91 -5.58
N MET A 187 -1.50 -6.69 -6.65
CA MET A 187 -1.52 -6.16 -8.03
C MET A 187 -2.91 -5.63 -8.42
N LEU A 188 -3.99 -6.29 -8.01
CA LEU A 188 -5.35 -5.80 -8.23
C LEU A 188 -5.63 -4.50 -7.46
N GLN A 189 -5.23 -4.42 -6.19
CA GLN A 189 -5.34 -3.22 -5.37
C GLN A 189 -4.52 -2.07 -5.96
N LEU A 190 -3.31 -2.34 -6.45
CA LEU A 190 -2.47 -1.35 -7.09
C LEU A 190 -3.11 -0.81 -8.38
N GLN A 191 -3.64 -1.69 -9.22
CA GLN A 191 -4.32 -1.30 -10.45
C GLN A 191 -5.56 -0.44 -10.16
N ILE A 192 -6.43 -0.89 -9.25
CA ILE A 192 -7.65 -0.18 -8.88
C ILE A 192 -7.32 1.14 -8.17
N GLY A 193 -6.36 1.14 -7.25
CA GLY A 193 -5.88 2.32 -6.52
C GLY A 193 -5.36 3.39 -7.46
N CYS A 194 -4.55 3.02 -8.46
CA CYS A 194 -4.06 3.95 -9.48
C CYS A 194 -5.20 4.50 -10.36
N ARG A 195 -6.18 3.67 -10.73
CA ARG A 195 -7.33 4.10 -11.57
C ARG A 195 -8.26 5.06 -10.83
N LEU A 196 -8.60 4.74 -9.59
CA LEU A 196 -9.44 5.57 -8.73
C LEU A 196 -8.69 6.73 -8.07
N ARG A 197 -7.35 6.81 -8.25
CA ARG A 197 -6.46 7.80 -7.62
C ARG A 197 -6.57 7.82 -6.10
N LEU A 198 -6.66 6.63 -5.51
CA LEU A 198 -6.75 6.43 -4.07
C LEU A 198 -5.39 6.02 -3.53
N ASN A 199 -4.75 6.96 -2.82
CA ASN A 199 -3.42 6.76 -2.26
C ASN A 199 -3.43 5.67 -1.18
N SER A 200 -4.48 5.58 -0.35
CA SER A 200 -4.54 4.52 0.68
C SER A 200 -4.58 3.13 0.06
N LEU A 201 -5.45 2.91 -0.94
CA LEU A 201 -5.60 1.62 -1.60
C LEU A 201 -4.33 1.25 -2.39
N THR A 202 -3.68 2.23 -3.02
CA THR A 202 -2.40 2.02 -3.71
C THR A 202 -1.32 1.58 -2.72
N LYS A 203 -1.22 2.23 -1.55
CA LYS A 203 -0.25 1.87 -0.50
C LYS A 203 -0.53 0.51 0.13
N ASP A 204 -1.80 0.15 0.35
CA ASP A 204 -2.20 -1.19 0.81
C ASP A 204 -1.86 -2.29 -0.23
N GLY A 205 -2.05 -1.99 -1.52
CA GLY A 205 -1.61 -2.88 -2.61
C GLY A 205 -0.08 -3.05 -2.65
N ILE A 206 0.68 -1.96 -2.46
CA ILE A 206 2.15 -2.02 -2.34
C ILE A 206 2.55 -2.86 -1.13
N LEU A 207 1.85 -2.73 0.00
CA LEU A 207 2.12 -3.51 1.21
C LEU A 207 1.95 -5.01 0.93
N SER A 208 0.84 -5.40 0.29
CA SER A 208 0.60 -6.78 -0.14
C SER A 208 1.69 -7.31 -1.09
N VAL A 209 2.20 -6.46 -2.01
CA VAL A 209 3.33 -6.83 -2.88
C VAL A 209 4.62 -7.03 -2.10
N PHE A 210 4.88 -6.23 -1.06
CA PHE A 210 6.02 -6.46 -0.16
C PHE A 210 5.86 -7.75 0.64
N SER A 211 4.66 -8.07 1.14
CA SER A 211 4.39 -9.34 1.82
C SER A 211 4.60 -10.53 0.89
N SER A 212 4.24 -10.39 -0.39
CA SER A 212 4.58 -11.37 -1.43
C SER A 212 6.09 -11.48 -1.64
N ALA A 213 6.82 -10.37 -1.77
CA ALA A 213 8.27 -10.38 -1.91
C ALA A 213 8.98 -11.05 -0.72
N ALA A 214 8.48 -10.86 0.50
CA ALA A 214 8.96 -11.56 1.70
C ALA A 214 8.80 -13.08 1.56
N GLY A 215 7.67 -13.56 1.06
CA GLY A 215 7.46 -14.99 0.77
C GLY A 215 8.43 -15.55 -0.28
N VAL A 216 8.86 -14.75 -1.27
CA VAL A 216 9.91 -15.17 -2.22
C VAL A 216 11.25 -15.35 -1.51
N ILE A 217 11.62 -14.40 -0.65
CA ILE A 217 12.86 -14.45 0.12
C ILE A 217 12.89 -15.69 1.01
N GLU A 218 11.80 -15.98 1.71
CA GLU A 218 11.66 -17.16 2.57
C GLU A 218 11.81 -18.46 1.76
N LEU A 219 11.18 -18.57 0.59
CA LEU A 219 11.34 -19.73 -0.30
C LEU A 219 12.78 -19.86 -0.82
N MET A 220 13.45 -18.75 -1.14
CA MET A 220 14.86 -18.76 -1.53
C MET A 220 15.77 -19.22 -0.39
N GLY A 221 15.50 -18.78 0.85
CA GLY A 221 16.18 -19.23 2.05
C GLY A 221 16.00 -20.73 2.26
N ALA A 222 14.75 -21.19 2.30
CA ALA A 222 14.42 -22.60 2.52
C ALA A 222 15.02 -23.51 1.44
N THR A 223 14.93 -23.14 0.17
CA THR A 223 15.54 -23.93 -0.93
C THR A 223 17.06 -23.97 -0.85
N SER A 224 17.71 -22.88 -0.46
CA SER A 224 19.17 -22.84 -0.26
C SER A 224 19.61 -23.76 0.89
N ASP A 225 18.85 -23.79 1.98
CA ASP A 225 19.13 -24.65 3.14
C ASP A 225 18.87 -26.14 2.86
N ILE A 226 17.82 -26.46 2.11
CA ILE A 226 17.52 -27.83 1.66
C ILE A 226 18.64 -28.35 0.74
N PHE A 227 19.09 -27.53 -0.21
CA PHE A 227 20.11 -27.93 -1.18
C PHE A 227 21.49 -28.11 -0.54
N SER A 228 21.87 -27.21 0.38
CA SER A 228 23.15 -27.27 1.08
C SER A 228 23.26 -28.51 1.97
N THR A 229 22.17 -28.88 2.67
CA THR A 229 22.15 -30.06 3.53
C THR A 229 22.27 -31.37 2.74
N THR A 230 21.68 -31.46 1.55
CA THR A 230 21.66 -32.69 0.73
C THR A 230 23.05 -33.05 0.19
N LYS A 231 23.94 -32.07 -0.03
CA LYS A 231 25.25 -32.30 -0.67
C LYS A 231 26.41 -32.51 0.30
N HIS A 232 26.20 -32.50 1.62
CA HIS A 232 27.23 -32.67 2.66
C HIS A 232 28.51 -31.81 2.52
N GLN A 233 28.56 -30.81 1.63
CA GLN A 233 29.83 -30.19 1.21
C GLN A 233 29.94 -28.69 1.45
N TYR A 234 28.91 -27.99 1.95
CA TYR A 234 29.02 -26.55 2.20
C TYR A 234 28.27 -26.14 3.46
N GLU A 235 28.83 -25.17 4.18
CA GLU A 235 28.15 -24.47 5.27
C GLU A 235 26.81 -23.95 4.74
N ALA A 236 25.70 -24.40 5.34
CA ALA A 236 24.37 -23.97 4.94
C ALA A 236 24.30 -22.44 4.91
N ALA A 237 23.65 -21.87 3.89
CA ALA A 237 23.54 -20.42 3.70
C ALA A 237 22.45 -19.82 4.61
N TRP A 238 22.43 -20.23 5.88
CA TRP A 238 21.43 -19.84 6.89
C TRP A 238 21.39 -18.32 7.13
N TRP A 239 22.46 -17.60 6.77
CA TRP A 239 22.57 -16.15 6.90
C TRP A 239 21.90 -15.39 5.73
N LEU A 240 21.60 -16.07 4.61
CA LEU A 240 21.08 -15.41 3.41
C LEU A 240 19.65 -14.89 3.63
N ASP A 241 18.79 -15.70 4.25
CA ASP A 241 17.40 -15.34 4.54
C ASP A 241 17.28 -14.08 5.44
N PRO A 242 17.92 -14.00 6.63
CA PRO A 242 17.85 -12.80 7.44
C PRO A 242 18.48 -11.58 6.76
N LEU A 243 19.53 -11.76 5.94
CA LEU A 243 20.15 -10.64 5.20
C LEU A 243 19.19 -10.05 4.16
N LEU A 244 18.54 -10.90 3.37
CA LEU A 244 17.56 -10.47 2.37
C LEU A 244 16.33 -9.84 3.05
N SER A 245 15.88 -10.41 4.16
CA SER A 245 14.76 -9.88 4.96
C SER A 245 15.06 -8.49 5.54
N ILE A 246 16.28 -8.26 6.05
CA ILE A 246 16.73 -6.92 6.50
C ILE A 246 16.72 -5.94 5.32
N SER A 247 17.19 -6.37 4.15
CA SER A 247 17.26 -5.56 2.94
C SER A 247 15.86 -5.11 2.48
N LEU A 248 14.90 -6.04 2.43
CA LEU A 248 13.51 -5.76 2.07
C LEU A 248 12.85 -4.84 3.10
N SER A 249 13.08 -5.10 4.38
CA SER A 249 12.53 -4.30 5.47
C SER A 249 13.08 -2.87 5.47
N LEU A 250 14.36 -2.68 5.15
CA LEU A 250 14.92 -1.34 4.99
C LEU A 250 14.23 -0.57 3.85
N ALA A 251 13.96 -1.23 2.72
CA ALA A 251 13.21 -0.62 1.62
C ALA A 251 11.78 -0.25 2.04
N MET A 252 11.09 -1.12 2.80
CA MET A 252 9.77 -0.83 3.36
C MET A 252 9.79 0.36 4.33
N CYS A 253 10.79 0.42 5.21
CA CYS A 253 10.97 1.53 6.16
C CYS A 253 11.17 2.86 5.44
N LEU A 254 12.07 2.88 4.45
CA LEU A 254 12.33 4.07 3.64
C LEU A 254 11.08 4.52 2.88
N TYR A 255 10.33 3.58 2.32
CA TYR A 255 9.05 3.86 1.65
C TYR A 255 8.01 4.46 2.62
N GLY A 256 7.85 3.85 3.79
CA GLY A 256 6.93 4.33 4.84
C GLY A 256 7.29 5.73 5.34
N CYS A 257 8.57 5.97 5.65
CA CYS A 257 9.07 7.29 6.07
C CYS A 257 8.93 8.34 4.97
N HIS A 258 9.23 8.00 3.72
CA HIS A 258 9.04 8.88 2.57
C HIS A 258 7.57 9.29 2.44
N SER A 259 6.67 8.31 2.49
CA SER A 259 5.22 8.54 2.46
C SER A 259 4.76 9.46 3.58
N LEU A 260 5.17 9.22 4.83
CA LEU A 260 4.83 10.08 5.97
C LEU A 260 5.38 11.51 5.82
N ALA A 261 6.58 11.66 5.25
CA ALA A 261 7.20 12.95 4.99
C ALA A 261 6.49 13.72 3.87
N GLU A 262 6.02 13.05 2.83
CA GLU A 262 5.19 13.66 1.78
C GLU A 262 3.87 14.19 2.35
N GLU A 263 3.15 13.38 3.15
CA GLU A 263 1.91 13.83 3.78
C GLU A 263 2.15 15.02 4.73
N ALA A 264 3.28 15.02 5.46
CA ALA A 264 3.68 16.15 6.30
C ALA A 264 3.93 17.43 5.49
N LYS A 265 4.59 17.32 4.33
CA LYS A 265 4.84 18.45 3.41
C LYS A 265 3.55 19.02 2.83
N LEU A 266 2.52 18.18 2.64
CA LEU A 266 1.17 18.60 2.24
C LEU A 266 0.39 19.31 3.36
N GLY A 267 0.99 19.49 4.54
CA GLY A 267 0.41 20.20 5.68
C GLY A 267 -0.38 19.29 6.63
N ALA A 268 -0.33 17.97 6.44
CA ALA A 268 -0.92 17.02 7.38
C ALA A 268 -0.06 16.94 8.64
N LYS A 269 -0.47 17.63 9.71
CA LYS A 269 0.16 17.53 11.03
C LYS A 269 -0.26 16.25 11.75
N TRP A 270 0.06 15.09 11.17
CA TRP A 270 -0.39 13.77 11.66
C TRP A 270 0.09 13.46 13.08
N TRP A 271 1.17 14.09 13.55
CA TRP A 271 1.66 14.00 14.93
C TRP A 271 0.79 14.75 15.95
N SER A 272 -0.16 15.59 15.51
CA SER A 272 -1.03 16.35 16.41
C SER A 272 -2.31 15.58 16.73
N LEU A 273 -2.73 15.56 18.00
CA LEU A 273 -4.02 14.97 18.40
C LEU A 273 -5.20 15.59 17.64
N HIS A 274 -5.10 16.90 17.35
CA HIS A 274 -6.10 17.64 16.57
C HIS A 274 -6.31 17.05 15.17
N PHE A 275 -5.28 16.50 14.52
CA PHE A 275 -5.46 15.84 13.22
C PHE A 275 -6.41 14.63 13.30
N TRP A 276 -6.32 13.87 14.40
CA TRP A 276 -7.12 12.67 14.64
C TRP A 276 -8.54 12.99 15.14
N THR A 277 -8.66 13.99 16.01
CA THR A 277 -9.94 14.31 16.68
C THR A 277 -10.78 15.34 15.95
N ARG A 278 -10.24 16.07 14.96
CA ARG A 278 -11.00 17.08 14.21
C ARG A 278 -12.24 16.45 13.60
N SER A 279 -13.39 16.82 14.15
CA SER A 279 -14.70 16.47 13.62
C SER A 279 -14.84 17.10 12.24
N THR A 280 -15.36 16.31 11.29
CA THR A 280 -15.52 16.63 9.88
C THR A 280 -16.62 17.66 9.62
N ASN A 281 -16.89 18.57 10.57
CA ASN A 281 -17.92 19.59 10.44
C ASN A 281 -17.65 20.45 9.18
N PRO A 282 -18.47 20.29 8.12
CA PRO A 282 -18.19 20.82 6.78
C PRO A 282 -18.16 22.36 6.75
N VAL A 283 -18.82 22.99 7.73
CA VAL A 283 -18.90 24.44 7.89
C VAL A 283 -17.53 25.10 8.13
N SER A 284 -16.58 24.39 8.76
CA SER A 284 -15.26 24.95 9.10
C SER A 284 -14.22 24.88 7.97
N VAL A 285 -14.39 23.96 7.02
CA VAL A 285 -13.42 23.78 5.91
C VAL A 285 -13.69 24.77 4.78
N SER A 286 -14.96 25.03 4.48
CA SER A 286 -15.35 26.02 3.46
C SER A 286 -14.90 27.44 3.83
N ARG A 287 -14.75 27.75 5.14
CA ARG A 287 -14.34 29.08 5.60
C ARG A 287 -12.83 29.35 5.51
N ASN A 288 -12.00 28.32 5.65
CA ASN A 288 -10.54 28.48 5.75
C ASN A 288 -9.78 28.13 4.46
N VAL A 289 -10.43 27.44 3.52
CA VAL A 289 -9.86 27.12 2.21
C VAL A 289 -9.69 28.35 1.30
N PRO A 290 -10.64 29.30 1.22
CA PRO A 290 -10.51 30.47 0.36
C PRO A 290 -9.31 31.34 0.75
N GLU A 291 -9.12 31.62 2.05
CA GLU A 291 -8.05 32.51 2.50
C GLU A 291 -6.62 31.98 2.28
N ALA A 292 -6.42 30.66 2.36
CA ALA A 292 -5.11 30.05 2.14
C ALA A 292 -4.72 30.02 0.65
N ILE A 293 -5.71 29.84 -0.24
CA ILE A 293 -5.50 29.84 -1.70
C ILE A 293 -5.32 31.28 -2.21
N GLU A 294 -6.10 32.23 -1.69
CA GLU A 294 -6.00 33.64 -2.06
C GLU A 294 -4.65 34.24 -1.63
N LYS A 295 -4.15 33.89 -0.44
CA LYS A 295 -2.79 34.28 0.01
C LYS A 295 -1.67 33.58 -0.77
N GLY A 296 -1.92 32.37 -1.29
CA GLY A 296 -0.96 31.64 -2.13
C GLY A 296 -0.85 32.21 -3.55
N GLN A 297 -1.98 32.55 -4.18
CA GLN A 297 -2.00 33.17 -5.52
C GLN A 297 -1.47 34.61 -5.50
N ALA A 298 -1.80 35.40 -4.47
CA ALA A 298 -1.27 36.76 -4.34
C ALA A 298 0.27 36.79 -4.21
N LYS A 299 0.86 35.77 -3.57
CA LYS A 299 2.32 35.66 -3.44
C LYS A 299 2.98 35.15 -4.74
N GLY A 300 2.29 34.31 -5.52
CA GLY A 300 2.75 33.83 -6.83
C GLY A 300 2.80 34.93 -7.89
N GLU A 301 1.76 35.77 -7.98
CA GLU A 301 1.72 36.91 -8.93
C GLU A 301 2.73 38.00 -8.58
N ALA A 302 2.94 38.32 -7.30
CA ALA A 302 3.97 39.29 -6.91
C ALA A 302 5.38 38.84 -7.31
N THR A 303 5.63 37.52 -7.31
CA THR A 303 6.94 36.96 -7.65
C THR A 303 7.14 36.87 -9.18
N SER A 304 6.08 36.62 -9.96
CA SER A 304 6.16 36.61 -11.43
C SER A 304 6.27 38.02 -12.02
N LEU A 305 5.62 39.03 -11.43
CA LEU A 305 5.75 40.44 -11.82
C LEU A 305 7.15 40.99 -11.52
N ALA A 306 7.76 40.62 -10.38
CA ALA A 306 9.13 41.02 -10.06
C ALA A 306 10.17 40.39 -11.00
N ALA A 307 9.93 39.18 -11.51
CA ALA A 307 10.84 38.51 -12.44
C ALA A 307 10.78 39.09 -13.86
N ASN A 308 9.64 39.65 -14.28
CA ASN A 308 9.47 40.21 -15.62
C ASN A 308 9.95 41.68 -15.74
N SER A 309 10.16 42.38 -14.61
CA SER A 309 10.67 43.76 -14.57
C SER A 309 12.19 43.88 -14.70
N ARG A 310 12.94 42.76 -14.75
CA ARG A 310 14.43 42.75 -14.87
C ARG A 310 14.94 42.32 -16.24
N LYS A 311 14.06 42.25 -17.25
CA LYS A 311 14.42 42.06 -18.65
C LYS A 311 14.13 43.34 -19.42
#